data_AF-A0A7C5P7D0-F1
#
_entry.id   AF-A0A7C5P7D0-F1
#
_cell.length_a   1.000
_cell.length_b   1.000
_cell.length_c   1.000
_cell.angle_alpha   90.00
_cell.angle_beta   90.00
_cell.angle_gamma   90.00
#
_symmetry.space_group_name_H-M   'P 1'
#
loop_
_entity.id
_entity.type
_entity.pdbx_description
1 polymer ?
#
loop_
_entity_poly.entity_id
_entity_poly.type
_entity_poly.pdbx_seq_one_letter_code
_entity_poly.pdbx_strand_id
1 'polypeptide(L)'
;MTAGGKKGDITIDAMFGAFIGLVTIILLVSFFSLQMPTFAKEIYCKTFFYVASASFMPSGIRQDSSYCREFSMLETEYVKPQKVFVKTISEGSSSKLIKLYPAGWEQLEILLPENRTIEDFSFSAMGNLSNFSAGICGPPDDWNVSQMVPSRKYSSPKDMLKSAKECASKCSSFPCPITLNISGENGIVVISDISLAYRKCLLEEEIASNILACWEKANRGQYSKGIKCKALVVSNCETTGISEQSITEYLKQQGLCRIIGNTGSDPECGESDDILWEIVNLKPDGSVLIEFVNSTKKIRVS
;
A
#
# COMPACT_ATOMS: atom_id res chain seq x y z
N MET A 1 -74.77 8.74 49.45
CA MET A 1 -73.35 8.33 49.56
C MET A 1 -72.72 8.50 48.18
N THR A 2 -72.01 9.60 47.99
CA THR A 2 -71.42 10.02 46.72
C THR A 2 -70.08 9.33 46.49
N ALA A 3 -70.07 8.36 45.57
CA ALA A 3 -68.85 7.80 45.00
C ALA A 3 -68.53 8.54 43.71
N GLY A 4 -67.86 9.69 43.83
CA GLY A 4 -67.41 10.49 42.70
C GLY A 4 -66.03 11.06 42.99
N GLY A 5 -65.06 10.76 42.12
CA GLY A 5 -63.77 11.46 42.09
C GLY A 5 -62.56 10.63 42.53
N LYS A 6 -62.06 9.74 41.65
CA LYS A 6 -60.68 9.20 41.73
C LYS A 6 -59.97 8.99 40.38
N LYS A 7 -60.60 9.35 39.24
CA LYS A 7 -59.98 9.17 37.92
C LYS A 7 -59.13 10.38 37.46
N GLY A 8 -59.34 11.57 38.03
CA GLY A 8 -58.58 12.77 37.67
C GLY A 8 -57.12 12.76 38.18
N ASP A 9 -56.91 12.38 39.43
CA ASP A 9 -55.59 12.48 40.08
C ASP A 9 -54.53 11.55 39.49
N ILE A 10 -54.92 10.34 39.07
CA ILE A 10 -53.99 9.35 38.51
C ILE A 10 -53.35 9.85 37.21
N THR A 11 -54.04 10.72 36.46
CA THR A 11 -53.56 11.23 35.17
C THR A 11 -52.54 12.36 35.36
N ILE A 12 -52.70 13.17 36.41
CA ILE A 12 -51.79 14.27 36.75
C ILE A 12 -50.47 13.72 37.27
N ASP A 13 -50.50 12.73 38.17
CA ASP A 13 -49.30 12.09 38.69
C ASP A 13 -48.49 11.37 37.60
N ALA A 14 -49.17 10.73 36.64
CA ALA A 14 -48.52 10.10 35.50
C ALA A 14 -47.83 11.12 34.57
N MET A 15 -48.49 12.25 34.29
CA MET A 15 -47.88 13.33 33.48
C MET A 15 -46.69 13.96 34.18
N PHE A 16 -46.77 14.17 35.50
CA PHE A 16 -45.67 14.72 36.29
C PHE A 16 -44.48 13.77 36.34
N GLY A 17 -44.72 12.47 36.53
CA GLY A 17 -43.69 11.43 36.49
C GLY A 17 -42.99 11.36 35.13
N ALA A 18 -43.74 11.44 34.02
CA ALA A 18 -43.19 11.47 32.67
C ALA A 18 -42.34 12.73 32.43
N PHE A 19 -42.79 13.89 32.92
CA PHE A 19 -42.06 15.15 32.80
C PHE A 19 -40.74 15.12 33.57
N ILE A 20 -40.75 14.66 34.84
CA ILE A 20 -39.53 14.49 35.62
C ILE A 20 -38.58 13.50 34.96
N GLY A 21 -39.09 12.38 34.44
CA GLY A 21 -38.28 11.41 33.70
C GLY A 21 -37.56 12.04 32.51
N LEU A 22 -38.27 12.81 31.69
CA LEU A 22 -37.70 13.51 30.54
C LEU A 22 -36.64 14.54 30.96
N VAL A 23 -36.93 15.36 31.98
CA VAL A 23 -35.97 16.35 32.51
C VAL A 23 -34.72 15.66 33.06
N THR A 24 -34.88 14.53 33.74
CA THR A 24 -33.75 13.77 34.30
C THR A 24 -32.88 13.17 33.20
N ILE A 25 -33.48 12.65 32.11
CA ILE A 25 -32.74 12.18 30.94
C ILE A 25 -31.98 13.33 30.28
N ILE A 26 -32.61 14.48 30.08
CA ILE A 26 -31.95 15.67 29.51
C ILE A 26 -30.79 16.10 30.40
N LEU A 27 -30.99 16.18 31.72
CA LEU A 27 -29.93 16.55 32.66
C LEU A 27 -28.79 15.53 32.70
N LEU A 28 -29.07 14.23 32.62
CA LEU A 28 -28.05 13.18 32.50
C LEU A 28 -27.25 13.35 31.21
N VAL A 29 -27.93 13.54 30.07
CA VAL A 29 -27.26 13.79 28.78
C VAL A 29 -26.41 15.06 28.85
N SER A 30 -26.93 16.14 29.43
CA SER A 30 -26.19 17.39 29.64
C SER A 30 -24.99 17.20 30.57
N PHE A 31 -25.15 16.47 31.67
CA PHE A 31 -24.09 16.19 32.64
C PHE A 31 -22.96 15.37 32.01
N PHE A 32 -23.29 14.30 31.27
CA PHE A 32 -22.30 13.52 30.54
C PHE A 32 -21.63 14.32 29.41
N SER A 33 -22.36 15.23 28.76
CA SER A 33 -21.78 16.12 27.75
C SER A 33 -20.81 17.17 28.34
N LEU A 34 -21.04 17.59 29.60
CA LEU A 34 -20.22 18.59 30.28
C LEU A 34 -18.99 17.98 30.99
N GLN A 35 -19.11 16.80 31.60
CA GLN A 35 -18.03 16.19 32.38
C GLN A 35 -17.07 15.30 31.59
N MET A 36 -17.44 14.83 30.40
CA MET A 36 -16.55 14.04 29.55
C MET A 36 -16.41 14.64 28.14
N PRO A 37 -15.94 15.90 28.00
CA PRO A 37 -15.86 16.55 26.70
C PRO A 37 -14.99 15.76 25.72
N THR A 38 -13.93 15.09 26.18
CA THR A 38 -13.06 14.27 25.34
C THR A 38 -13.71 12.96 24.88
N PHE A 39 -14.35 12.23 25.80
CA PHE A 39 -15.00 10.94 25.50
C PHE A 39 -16.27 11.14 24.66
N ALA A 40 -17.06 12.17 25.00
CA ALA A 40 -18.25 12.55 24.24
C ALA A 40 -17.88 13.05 22.84
N LYS A 41 -16.82 13.86 22.70
CA LYS A 41 -16.31 14.30 21.39
C LYS A 41 -15.82 13.13 20.56
N GLU A 42 -15.08 12.18 21.14
CA GLU A 42 -14.66 10.97 20.44
C GLU A 42 -15.84 10.12 19.95
N ILE A 43 -16.79 9.79 20.83
CA ILE A 43 -17.98 9.02 20.45
C ILE A 43 -18.80 9.77 19.39
N TYR A 44 -19.03 11.07 19.59
CA TYR A 44 -19.74 11.93 18.65
C TYR A 44 -19.09 11.92 17.26
N CYS A 45 -17.77 12.07 17.21
CA CYS A 45 -17.02 12.06 15.96
C CYS A 45 -17.04 10.70 15.26
N LYS A 46 -17.08 9.61 16.03
CA LYS A 46 -17.18 8.24 15.48
C LYS A 46 -18.57 7.89 14.96
N THR A 47 -19.63 8.33 15.64
CA THR A 47 -21.00 7.82 15.41
C THR A 47 -21.93 8.83 14.76
N PHE A 48 -21.82 10.11 15.11
CA PHE A 48 -22.82 11.12 14.72
C PHE A 48 -22.30 12.14 13.71
N PHE A 49 -20.97 12.29 13.55
CA PHE A 49 -20.41 13.28 12.63
C PHE A 49 -20.89 13.11 11.18
N TYR A 50 -20.94 11.88 10.65
CA TYR A 50 -21.41 11.63 9.27
C TYR A 50 -22.87 12.03 9.07
N VAL A 51 -23.69 11.91 10.11
CA VAL A 51 -25.10 12.31 10.08
C VAL A 51 -25.23 13.84 10.21
N ALA A 52 -24.44 14.45 11.09
CA ALA A 52 -24.45 15.90 11.32
C ALA A 52 -23.82 16.72 10.18
N SER A 53 -22.91 16.12 9.41
CA SER A 53 -22.24 16.74 8.25
C SER A 53 -22.97 16.49 6.92
N ALA A 54 -24.03 15.69 6.91
CA ALA A 54 -24.74 15.34 5.69
C ALA A 54 -25.46 16.54 5.06
N SER A 55 -25.57 16.51 3.73
CA SER A 55 -26.19 17.58 2.92
C SER A 55 -27.69 17.78 3.14
N PHE A 56 -28.35 16.90 3.90
CA PHE A 56 -29.75 17.04 4.29
C PHE A 56 -29.94 17.80 5.61
N MET A 57 -28.87 18.01 6.40
CA MET A 57 -28.96 18.79 7.64
C MET A 57 -29.05 20.30 7.33
N PRO A 58 -29.86 21.09 8.07
CA PRO A 58 -29.93 22.54 7.91
C PRO A 58 -28.57 23.21 8.18
N SER A 59 -28.25 24.25 7.40
CA SER A 59 -26.94 24.95 7.47
C SER A 59 -26.59 25.51 8.85
N GLY A 60 -27.57 25.88 9.68
CA GLY A 60 -27.33 26.35 11.05
C GLY A 60 -26.99 25.26 12.08
N ILE A 61 -27.19 23.99 11.73
CA ILE A 61 -26.92 22.82 12.59
C ILE A 61 -25.74 22.02 12.07
N ARG A 62 -25.37 22.19 10.79
CA ARG A 62 -24.18 21.56 10.21
C ARG A 62 -22.95 21.98 11.01
N GLN A 63 -22.33 20.99 11.62
CA GLN A 63 -21.07 21.16 12.29
C GLN A 63 -19.97 21.29 11.25
N ASP A 64 -19.07 22.25 11.48
CA ASP A 64 -17.90 22.42 10.64
C ASP A 64 -17.00 21.17 10.75
N SER A 65 -16.46 20.74 9.61
CA SER A 65 -15.61 19.54 9.50
C SER A 65 -14.37 19.60 10.40
N SER A 66 -14.00 20.82 10.83
CA SER A 66 -12.94 21.10 11.78
C SER A 66 -13.18 20.50 13.18
N TYR A 67 -14.43 20.33 13.62
CA TYR A 67 -14.76 19.89 14.99
C TYR A 67 -14.25 18.47 15.30
N CYS A 68 -14.39 17.55 14.33
CA CYS A 68 -13.98 16.16 14.47
C CYS A 68 -12.63 15.82 13.86
N ARG A 69 -11.93 16.81 13.28
CA ARG A 69 -10.65 16.61 12.61
C ARG A 69 -9.55 16.07 13.54
N GLU A 70 -9.61 16.42 14.82
CA GLU A 70 -8.69 15.91 15.87
C GLU A 70 -8.99 14.47 16.31
N PHE A 71 -10.21 13.99 16.07
CA PHE A 71 -10.70 12.68 16.55
C PHE A 71 -11.15 11.76 15.42
N SER A 72 -10.87 12.12 14.15
CA SER A 72 -10.90 11.12 13.09
C SER A 72 -9.98 10.00 13.55
N MET A 73 -10.55 8.82 13.83
CA MET A 73 -9.78 7.68 14.30
C MET A 73 -8.54 7.56 13.43
N LEU A 74 -7.39 7.30 14.05
CA LEU A 74 -6.18 6.97 13.30
C LEU A 74 -6.57 5.91 12.27
N GLU A 75 -6.61 6.30 11.01
CA GLU A 75 -7.04 5.41 9.96
C GLU A 75 -5.95 4.37 9.77
N THR A 76 -6.28 3.13 10.09
CA THR A 76 -5.39 2.00 9.85
C THR A 76 -5.65 1.45 8.46
N GLU A 77 -4.58 1.27 7.70
CA GLU A 77 -4.65 0.70 6.37
C GLU A 77 -3.60 -0.40 6.23
N TYR A 78 -4.04 -1.54 5.69
CA TYR A 78 -3.13 -2.65 5.44
C TYR A 78 -2.50 -2.47 4.07
N VAL A 79 -1.18 -2.32 4.06
CA VAL A 79 -0.43 -2.30 2.80
C VAL A 79 -0.41 -3.72 2.27
N LYS A 80 -1.13 -3.94 1.17
CA LYS A 80 -1.22 -5.25 0.52
C LYS A 80 -0.21 -5.32 -0.62
N PRO A 81 0.62 -6.38 -0.69
CA PRO A 81 1.47 -6.59 -1.84
C PRO A 81 0.60 -6.78 -3.09
N GLN A 82 0.92 -6.06 -4.16
CA GLN A 82 0.25 -6.17 -5.45
C GLN A 82 1.06 -7.05 -6.40
N LYS A 83 0.37 -7.85 -7.22
CA LYS A 83 1.01 -8.64 -8.26
C LYS A 83 1.36 -7.72 -9.43
N VAL A 84 2.65 -7.53 -9.68
CA VAL A 84 3.17 -6.75 -10.81
C VAL A 84 3.74 -7.71 -11.83
N PHE A 85 3.51 -7.43 -13.11
CA PHE A 85 4.06 -8.19 -14.22
C PHE A 85 5.15 -7.38 -14.89
N VAL A 86 6.33 -7.96 -14.99
CA VAL A 86 7.41 -7.43 -15.81
C VAL A 86 7.59 -8.33 -17.02
N LYS A 87 7.52 -7.71 -18.20
CA LYS A 87 7.91 -8.32 -19.46
C LYS A 87 9.35 -7.90 -19.72
N THR A 88 10.27 -8.82 -19.52
CA THR A 88 11.70 -8.61 -19.75
C THR A 88 12.11 -9.36 -21.00
N ILE A 89 12.20 -8.63 -22.10
CA ILE A 89 13.11 -8.95 -23.19
C ILE A 89 13.76 -7.61 -23.49
N SER A 90 15.07 -7.53 -23.24
CA SER A 90 15.84 -6.30 -23.41
C SER A 90 15.59 -5.67 -24.78
N GLU A 91 15.57 -4.33 -24.83
CA GLU A 91 15.56 -3.54 -26.07
C GLU A 91 14.29 -3.60 -26.94
N GLY A 92 13.10 -3.61 -26.31
CA GLY A 92 11.84 -3.39 -27.04
C GLY A 92 11.44 -4.51 -28.02
N SER A 93 12.17 -5.62 -28.04
CA SER A 93 11.83 -6.81 -28.82
C SER A 93 10.99 -7.77 -27.99
N SER A 94 9.95 -8.37 -28.57
CA SER A 94 9.12 -9.39 -27.91
C SER A 94 9.71 -10.81 -27.99
N SER A 95 10.90 -10.97 -28.58
CA SER A 95 11.56 -12.26 -28.79
C SER A 95 13.08 -12.14 -28.99
N LYS A 96 13.84 -13.17 -28.58
CA LYS A 96 15.27 -13.37 -28.87
C LYS A 96 15.47 -14.68 -29.63
N LEU A 97 16.19 -14.62 -30.75
CA LEU A 97 16.60 -15.80 -31.52
C LEU A 97 17.93 -16.33 -31.01
N ILE A 98 17.99 -17.62 -30.70
CA ILE A 98 19.14 -18.32 -30.15
C ILE A 98 19.53 -19.44 -31.12
N LYS A 99 20.80 -19.48 -31.51
CA LYS A 99 21.36 -20.54 -32.36
C LYS A 99 22.27 -21.41 -31.49
N LEU A 100 21.92 -22.69 -31.35
CA LEU A 100 22.71 -23.65 -30.58
C LEU A 100 23.49 -24.56 -31.53
N TYR A 101 24.81 -24.54 -31.36
CA TYR A 101 25.76 -25.45 -32.02
C TYR A 101 25.78 -26.81 -31.28
N PRO A 102 26.46 -27.86 -31.78
CA PRO A 102 26.41 -29.18 -31.17
C PRO A 102 26.83 -29.12 -29.70
N ALA A 103 25.90 -29.47 -28.79
CA ALA A 103 26.02 -29.36 -27.33
C ALA A 103 26.22 -27.93 -26.78
N GLY A 104 25.56 -26.94 -27.38
CA GLY A 104 25.57 -25.56 -26.91
C GLY A 104 24.61 -25.29 -25.74
N TRP A 105 24.99 -24.34 -24.89
CA TRP A 105 24.09 -23.69 -23.95
C TRP A 105 24.20 -22.18 -24.10
N GLU A 106 23.11 -21.48 -23.84
CA GLU A 106 22.99 -20.03 -23.95
C GLU A 106 22.31 -19.47 -22.70
N GLN A 107 22.70 -18.26 -22.30
CA GLN A 107 22.12 -17.59 -21.14
C GLN A 107 21.32 -16.37 -21.57
N LEU A 108 20.12 -16.27 -21.01
CA LEU A 108 19.25 -15.12 -21.10
C LEU A 108 19.18 -14.46 -19.73
N GLU A 109 19.70 -13.26 -19.64
CA GLU A 109 19.61 -12.46 -18.42
C GLU A 109 18.23 -11.81 -18.30
N ILE A 110 17.64 -11.95 -17.12
CA ILE A 110 16.33 -11.43 -16.74
C ILE A 110 16.53 -10.60 -15.48
N LEU A 111 16.35 -9.28 -15.59
CA LEU A 111 16.54 -8.37 -14.47
C LEU A 111 15.29 -8.36 -13.58
N LEU A 112 15.43 -8.80 -12.34
CA LEU A 112 14.50 -8.48 -11.26
C LEU A 112 14.75 -7.05 -10.83
N PRO A 113 13.78 -6.13 -10.94
CA PRO A 113 14.02 -4.73 -10.62
C PRO A 113 14.29 -4.51 -9.12
N GLU A 114 13.68 -5.29 -8.23
CA GLU A 114 13.63 -5.02 -6.79
C GLU A 114 13.49 -6.33 -5.96
N ASN A 115 13.68 -6.23 -4.64
CA ASN A 115 13.50 -7.34 -3.69
C ASN A 115 12.05 -7.78 -3.60
N ARG A 116 11.72 -8.84 -4.35
CA ARG A 116 10.33 -9.19 -4.65
C ARG A 116 10.15 -10.70 -4.70
N THR A 117 9.11 -11.18 -4.04
CA THR A 117 8.71 -12.59 -4.12
C THR A 117 8.13 -12.88 -5.49
N ILE A 118 8.79 -13.74 -6.26
CA ILE A 118 8.30 -14.20 -7.56
C ILE A 118 7.03 -15.03 -7.35
N GLU A 119 5.95 -14.68 -8.04
CA GLU A 119 4.68 -15.41 -8.02
C GLU A 119 4.49 -16.29 -9.23
N ASP A 120 5.07 -15.87 -10.37
CA ASP A 120 4.89 -16.54 -11.64
C ASP A 120 6.09 -16.29 -12.54
N PHE A 121 6.39 -17.27 -13.38
CA PHE A 121 7.41 -17.17 -14.41
C PHE A 121 6.91 -17.91 -15.64
N SER A 122 7.09 -17.38 -16.84
CA SER A 122 6.72 -18.10 -18.06
C SER A 122 7.47 -17.55 -19.26
N PHE A 123 7.63 -18.39 -20.28
CA PHE A 123 8.16 -17.97 -21.56
C PHE A 123 7.63 -18.88 -22.67
N SER A 124 7.63 -18.38 -23.89
CA SER A 124 7.33 -19.15 -25.09
C SER A 124 8.65 -19.55 -25.75
N ALA A 125 8.72 -20.76 -26.28
CA ALA A 125 9.88 -21.20 -27.06
C ALA A 125 9.42 -21.88 -28.34
N MET A 126 9.98 -21.47 -29.47
CA MET A 126 9.64 -22.01 -30.79
C MET A 126 10.91 -22.34 -31.56
N GLY A 127 11.10 -23.60 -31.95
CA GLY A 127 12.33 -24.00 -32.62
C GLY A 127 12.31 -25.44 -33.09
N ASN A 128 13.43 -25.85 -33.67
CA ASN A 128 13.72 -27.24 -34.02
C ASN A 128 15.01 -27.64 -33.30
N LEU A 129 14.88 -28.07 -32.05
CA LEU A 129 15.99 -28.54 -31.21
C LEU A 129 15.70 -29.96 -30.74
N SER A 130 16.71 -30.83 -30.84
CA SER A 130 16.73 -32.09 -30.08
C SER A 130 17.25 -31.81 -28.66
N ASN A 131 16.75 -32.58 -27.69
CA ASN A 131 17.17 -32.50 -26.29
C ASN A 131 17.11 -31.09 -25.68
N PHE A 132 16.05 -30.35 -26.00
CA PHE A 132 15.87 -29.02 -25.42
C PHE A 132 15.65 -29.13 -23.92
N SER A 133 16.39 -28.30 -23.18
CA SER A 133 16.16 -28.08 -21.77
C SER A 133 16.32 -26.61 -21.42
N ALA A 134 15.62 -26.17 -20.38
CA ALA A 134 15.82 -24.85 -19.81
C ALA A 134 15.78 -24.90 -18.28
N GLY A 135 16.67 -24.14 -17.64
CA GLY A 135 16.79 -24.01 -16.19
C GLY A 135 16.96 -22.57 -15.77
N ILE A 136 16.65 -22.27 -14.51
CA ILE A 136 16.83 -20.93 -13.92
C ILE A 136 17.96 -20.97 -12.89
N CYS A 137 18.99 -20.14 -13.08
CA CYS A 137 20.12 -19.93 -12.16
C CYS A 137 20.94 -21.18 -11.78
N GLY A 138 20.77 -22.29 -12.49
CA GLY A 138 21.51 -23.54 -12.37
C GLY A 138 21.69 -24.20 -13.74
N PRO A 139 22.51 -25.25 -13.85
CA PRO A 139 22.61 -26.00 -15.10
C PRO A 139 21.20 -26.48 -15.54
N PRO A 140 20.96 -26.62 -16.85
CA PRO A 140 19.64 -26.94 -17.40
C PRO A 140 19.19 -28.39 -17.11
N ASP A 141 19.48 -28.95 -15.93
CA ASP A 141 19.23 -30.35 -15.62
C ASP A 141 17.80 -30.62 -15.12
N ASP A 142 17.00 -29.57 -14.86
CA ASP A 142 15.69 -29.68 -14.21
C ASP A 142 14.51 -29.86 -15.18
N TRP A 143 14.65 -29.59 -16.49
CA TRP A 143 13.53 -29.65 -17.43
C TRP A 143 13.89 -30.24 -18.80
N ASN A 144 14.09 -31.55 -18.83
CA ASN A 144 14.31 -32.28 -20.08
C ASN A 144 12.99 -32.49 -20.83
N VAL A 145 12.84 -31.81 -21.97
CA VAL A 145 11.75 -32.09 -22.92
C VAL A 145 12.31 -32.90 -24.07
N SER A 146 11.91 -34.18 -24.16
CA SER A 146 12.27 -35.04 -25.29
C SER A 146 11.58 -34.53 -26.56
N GLN A 147 12.35 -33.77 -27.36
CA GLN A 147 12.00 -33.11 -28.62
C GLN A 147 11.00 -31.93 -28.53
N MET A 148 11.45 -30.76 -29.00
CA MET A 148 10.55 -29.63 -29.26
C MET A 148 9.71 -29.89 -30.50
N VAL A 149 8.39 -29.86 -30.34
CA VAL A 149 7.44 -29.75 -31.46
C VAL A 149 7.28 -28.25 -31.78
N PRO A 150 7.16 -27.83 -33.05
CA PRO A 150 6.99 -26.43 -33.40
C PRO A 150 5.82 -25.78 -32.63
N SER A 151 6.06 -24.63 -32.01
CA SER A 151 5.06 -23.71 -31.41
C SER A 151 4.37 -24.11 -30.09
N ARG A 152 5.11 -24.50 -29.05
CA ARG A 152 4.53 -24.59 -27.68
C ARG A 152 4.84 -23.35 -26.84
N LYS A 153 3.79 -22.78 -26.24
CA LYS A 153 3.93 -21.87 -25.10
C LYS A 153 4.24 -22.72 -23.87
N TYR A 154 5.35 -22.45 -23.21
CA TYR A 154 5.78 -23.20 -22.05
C TYR A 154 5.46 -22.39 -20.78
N SER A 155 4.31 -22.68 -20.18
CA SER A 155 4.01 -22.19 -18.83
C SER A 155 4.94 -22.91 -17.85
N SER A 156 5.59 -22.17 -16.94
CA SER A 156 6.48 -22.73 -15.93
C SER A 156 5.85 -23.95 -15.25
N PRO A 157 6.48 -25.13 -15.33
CA PRO A 157 6.26 -26.18 -14.35
C PRO A 157 6.45 -25.62 -12.94
N LYS A 158 5.86 -26.25 -11.91
CA LYS A 158 6.08 -25.84 -10.50
C LYS A 158 7.58 -25.72 -10.16
N ASP A 159 8.42 -26.48 -10.86
CA ASP A 159 9.86 -26.56 -10.65
C ASP A 159 10.60 -25.31 -11.14
N MET A 160 10.24 -24.70 -12.27
CA MET A 160 10.90 -23.46 -12.72
C MET A 160 10.57 -22.27 -11.82
N LEU A 161 9.32 -22.15 -11.36
CA LEU A 161 8.95 -21.12 -10.38
C LEU A 161 9.72 -21.31 -9.06
N LYS A 162 9.94 -22.57 -8.65
CA LYS A 162 10.75 -22.89 -7.48
C LYS A 162 12.20 -22.45 -7.68
N SER A 163 12.84 -22.80 -8.80
CA SER A 163 14.22 -22.38 -9.11
C SER A 163 14.34 -20.86 -9.24
N ALA A 164 13.34 -20.19 -9.81
CA ALA A 164 13.28 -18.72 -9.86
C ALA A 164 13.23 -18.11 -8.45
N LYS A 165 12.37 -18.63 -7.57
CA LYS A 165 12.27 -18.17 -6.16
C LYS A 165 13.57 -18.39 -5.40
N GLU A 166 14.18 -19.58 -5.55
CA GLU A 166 15.46 -19.91 -4.91
C GLU A 166 16.57 -19.01 -5.43
N CYS A 167 16.60 -18.70 -6.72
CA CYS A 167 17.56 -17.75 -7.28
C CYS A 167 17.36 -16.34 -6.73
N ALA A 168 16.12 -15.85 -6.75
CA ALA A 168 15.78 -14.53 -6.23
C ALA A 168 16.15 -14.37 -4.75
N SER A 169 16.01 -15.44 -3.95
CA SER A 169 16.37 -15.43 -2.53
C SER A 169 17.87 -15.30 -2.24
N LYS A 170 18.74 -15.55 -3.24
CA LYS A 170 20.19 -15.41 -3.13
C LYS A 170 20.69 -14.01 -3.50
N CYS A 171 19.82 -13.15 -4.03
CA CYS A 171 20.17 -11.80 -4.43
C CYS A 171 20.51 -10.96 -3.20
N SER A 172 21.73 -10.40 -3.17
CA SER A 172 22.16 -9.46 -2.12
C SER A 172 21.87 -8.00 -2.46
N SER A 173 21.64 -7.69 -3.73
CA SER A 173 21.34 -6.35 -4.24
C SER A 173 20.40 -6.41 -5.45
N PHE A 174 19.75 -5.27 -5.73
CA PHE A 174 18.84 -5.11 -6.86
C PHE A 174 19.30 -3.94 -7.75
N PRO A 175 19.05 -3.99 -9.08
CA PRO A 175 18.34 -5.06 -9.81
C PRO A 175 19.12 -6.38 -9.81
N CYS A 176 18.42 -7.49 -9.58
CA CYS A 176 19.04 -8.80 -9.47
C CYS A 176 18.96 -9.56 -10.80
N PRO A 177 20.09 -9.94 -11.40
CA PRO A 177 20.09 -10.73 -12.62
C PRO A 177 19.76 -12.19 -12.33
N ILE A 178 18.63 -12.66 -12.85
CA ILE A 178 18.30 -14.09 -12.96
C ILE A 178 18.75 -14.55 -14.35
N THR A 179 19.38 -15.72 -14.45
CA THR A 179 19.72 -16.32 -15.73
C THR A 179 18.74 -17.45 -16.10
N LEU A 180 18.17 -17.37 -17.30
CA LEU A 180 17.51 -18.47 -17.98
C LEU A 180 18.54 -19.18 -18.84
N ASN A 181 18.97 -20.36 -18.42
CA ASN A 181 19.91 -21.20 -19.12
C ASN A 181 19.15 -22.11 -20.07
N ILE A 182 19.49 -22.09 -21.34
CA ILE A 182 18.86 -22.91 -22.38
C ILE A 182 19.91 -23.81 -22.99
N SER A 183 19.65 -25.10 -23.08
CA SER A 183 20.48 -26.06 -23.79
C SER A 183 19.67 -26.83 -24.82
N GLY A 184 20.39 -27.39 -25.79
CA GLY A 184 19.82 -28.19 -26.87
C GLY A 184 20.87 -28.50 -27.91
N GLU A 185 20.54 -29.38 -28.83
CA GLU A 185 21.45 -29.83 -29.87
C GLU A 185 20.95 -29.40 -31.25
N ASN A 186 21.91 -28.89 -32.05
CA ASN A 186 21.80 -28.73 -33.51
C ASN A 186 20.51 -28.05 -33.98
N GLY A 187 20.31 -26.79 -33.61
CA GLY A 187 19.10 -26.09 -34.03
C GLY A 187 19.00 -24.61 -33.65
N ILE A 188 17.82 -24.07 -33.96
CA ILE A 188 17.46 -22.67 -33.68
C ILE A 188 16.22 -22.69 -32.80
N VAL A 189 16.24 -21.87 -31.75
CA VAL A 189 15.08 -21.60 -30.90
C VAL A 189 14.86 -20.10 -30.78
N VAL A 190 13.61 -19.69 -30.89
CA VAL A 190 13.15 -18.33 -30.61
C VAL A 190 12.48 -18.37 -29.26
N ILE A 191 13.00 -17.60 -28.31
CA ILE A 191 12.40 -17.39 -27.01
C ILE A 191 11.59 -16.10 -27.06
N SER A 192 10.33 -16.14 -26.70
CA SER A 192 9.45 -14.97 -26.66
C SER A 192 8.61 -14.96 -25.39
N ASP A 193 7.86 -13.87 -25.17
CA ASP A 193 6.88 -13.75 -24.09
C ASP A 193 7.41 -14.07 -22.69
N ILE A 194 8.68 -13.75 -22.40
CA ILE A 194 9.23 -13.88 -21.05
C ILE A 194 8.41 -12.96 -20.14
N SER A 195 7.65 -13.58 -19.26
CA SER A 195 6.75 -12.91 -18.33
C SER A 195 7.09 -13.37 -16.93
N LEU A 196 7.53 -12.42 -16.11
CA LEU A 196 7.78 -12.60 -14.70
C LEU A 196 6.71 -11.84 -13.93
N ALA A 197 5.99 -12.53 -13.04
CA ALA A 197 5.13 -11.87 -12.08
C ALA A 197 5.74 -11.95 -10.69
N TYR A 198 5.72 -10.84 -9.97
CA TYR A 198 6.21 -10.76 -8.60
C TYR A 198 5.28 -9.92 -7.73
N ARG A 199 5.40 -10.07 -6.41
CA ARG A 199 4.70 -9.22 -5.44
C ARG A 199 5.51 -7.95 -5.17
N LYS A 200 4.96 -6.80 -5.58
CA LYS A 200 5.44 -5.47 -5.23
C LYS A 200 4.71 -4.98 -3.99
N CYS A 201 5.45 -4.72 -2.91
CA CYS A 201 4.94 -3.90 -1.82
C CYS A 201 4.99 -2.45 -2.27
N LEU A 202 3.84 -1.80 -2.29
CA LEU A 202 3.69 -0.40 -2.71
C LEU A 202 3.90 0.56 -1.54
N LEU A 203 4.82 0.24 -0.63
CA LEU A 203 4.94 0.97 0.63
C LEU A 203 5.44 2.41 0.41
N GLU A 204 6.35 2.62 -0.54
CA GLU A 204 6.85 3.96 -0.89
C GLU A 204 5.74 4.82 -1.50
N GLU A 205 4.96 4.24 -2.41
CA GLU A 205 3.79 4.85 -3.04
C GLU A 205 2.74 5.24 -1.99
N GLU A 206 2.43 4.31 -1.08
CA GLU A 206 1.47 4.53 0.00
C GLU A 206 1.97 5.60 0.98
N ILE A 207 3.25 5.59 1.37
CA ILE A 207 3.81 6.64 2.23
C ILE A 207 3.74 8.00 1.53
N ALA A 208 4.19 8.11 0.28
CA ALA A 208 4.16 9.36 -0.48
C ALA A 208 2.73 9.92 -0.62
N SER A 209 1.76 9.06 -0.96
CA SER A 209 0.35 9.42 -1.04
C SER A 209 -0.19 9.92 0.31
N ASN A 210 0.14 9.22 1.39
CA ASN A 210 -0.33 9.59 2.73
C ASN A 210 0.40 10.80 3.31
N ILE A 211 1.62 11.13 2.88
CA ILE A 211 2.29 12.40 3.21
C ILE A 211 1.47 13.58 2.67
N LEU A 212 1.08 13.51 1.40
CA LEU A 212 0.27 14.55 0.76
C LEU A 212 -1.10 14.68 1.45
N ALA A 213 -1.78 13.55 1.67
CA ALA A 213 -3.07 13.55 2.36
C ALA A 213 -2.96 14.12 3.79
N CYS A 214 -1.88 13.81 4.50
CA CYS A 214 -1.61 14.35 5.83
C CYS A 214 -1.36 15.86 5.80
N TRP A 215 -0.65 16.37 4.80
CA TRP A 215 -0.45 17.81 4.60
C TRP A 215 -1.75 18.56 4.35
N GLU A 216 -2.62 18.01 3.49
CA GLU A 216 -3.96 18.57 3.27
C GLU A 216 -4.80 18.54 4.55
N LYS A 217 -4.73 17.43 5.29
CA LYS A 217 -5.38 17.27 6.61
C LYS A 217 -4.84 18.26 7.65
N ALA A 218 -3.58 18.66 7.53
CA ALA A 218 -2.94 19.70 8.34
C ALA A 218 -3.18 21.12 7.81
N ASN A 219 -4.18 21.32 6.95
CA ASN A 219 -4.49 22.62 6.35
C ASN A 219 -3.25 23.27 5.70
N ARG A 220 -2.48 22.48 4.95
CA ARG A 220 -1.25 22.91 4.29
C ARG A 220 -0.26 23.55 5.28
N GLY A 221 -0.03 22.87 6.41
CA GLY A 221 0.90 23.30 7.47
C GLY A 221 0.37 24.37 8.43
N GLN A 222 -0.79 24.96 8.14
CA GLN A 222 -1.34 26.02 8.98
C GLN A 222 -2.01 25.49 10.25
N TYR A 223 -2.17 24.18 10.39
CA TYR A 223 -2.76 23.61 11.59
C TYR A 223 -1.89 23.89 12.82
N SER A 224 -2.52 24.26 13.93
CA SER A 224 -1.84 24.74 15.15
C SER A 224 -1.47 23.63 16.13
N LYS A 225 -1.78 22.37 15.81
CA LYS A 225 -1.54 21.19 16.67
C LYS A 225 -0.94 20.05 15.84
N GLY A 226 -0.33 19.07 16.52
CA GLY A 226 0.06 17.83 15.85
C GLY A 226 -1.18 17.02 15.46
N ILE A 227 -1.12 16.32 14.32
CA ILE A 227 -2.19 15.42 13.87
C ILE A 227 -1.57 14.09 13.48
N LYS A 228 -2.10 13.00 14.03
CA LYS A 228 -1.82 11.65 13.52
C LYS A 228 -2.75 11.38 12.33
N CYS A 229 -2.18 11.24 11.15
CA CYS A 229 -2.94 11.19 9.92
C CYS A 229 -3.34 9.77 9.56
N LYS A 230 -2.36 8.85 9.54
CA LYS A 230 -2.54 7.46 9.09
C LYS A 230 -1.58 6.52 9.81
N ALA A 231 -2.00 5.27 10.03
CA ALA A 231 -1.11 4.17 10.38
C ALA A 231 -1.17 3.07 9.31
N LEU A 232 -0.08 2.86 8.59
CA LEU A 232 0.06 1.81 7.60
C LEU A 232 0.55 0.54 8.30
N VAL A 233 -0.28 -0.49 8.35
CA VAL A 233 0.10 -1.80 8.88
C VAL A 233 0.77 -2.57 7.76
N VAL A 234 2.09 -2.70 7.85
CA VAL A 234 2.86 -3.45 6.87
C VAL A 234 2.85 -4.92 7.24
N SER A 235 2.32 -5.75 6.33
CA SER A 235 2.26 -7.20 6.53
C SER A 235 2.74 -7.91 5.28
N ASN A 236 3.57 -8.94 5.43
CA ASN A 236 4.14 -9.71 4.31
C ASN A 236 4.91 -8.83 3.29
N CYS A 237 5.51 -7.74 3.76
CA CYS A 237 6.47 -6.96 3.02
C CYS A 237 7.73 -6.81 3.86
N GLU A 238 8.90 -6.89 3.23
CA GLU A 238 10.13 -6.44 3.84
C GLU A 238 10.15 -4.90 3.81
N THR A 239 10.29 -4.26 4.97
CA THR A 239 10.49 -2.79 5.03
C THR A 239 11.96 -2.41 5.10
N THR A 240 12.87 -3.41 5.10
CA THR A 240 14.31 -3.22 4.94
C THR A 240 14.59 -2.59 3.58
N GLY A 241 14.85 -1.28 3.58
CA GLY A 241 15.07 -0.50 2.36
C GLY A 241 14.28 0.80 2.31
N ILE A 242 13.19 0.92 3.08
CA ILE A 242 12.44 2.18 3.17
C ILE A 242 13.27 3.19 3.97
N SER A 243 13.84 4.11 3.22
CA SER A 243 14.67 5.21 3.69
C SER A 243 14.17 6.51 3.08
N GLU A 244 14.57 7.62 3.68
CA GLU A 244 14.23 8.93 3.14
C GLU A 244 14.74 9.09 1.70
N GLN A 245 15.92 8.52 1.41
CA GLN A 245 16.47 8.48 0.06
C GLN A 245 15.59 7.67 -0.91
N SER A 246 15.14 6.46 -0.53
CA SER A 246 14.29 5.63 -1.41
C SER A 246 12.98 6.32 -1.80
N ILE A 247 12.31 6.98 -0.84
CA ILE A 247 11.09 7.74 -1.12
C ILE A 247 11.40 8.96 -1.99
N THR A 248 12.53 9.63 -1.76
CA THR A 248 12.97 10.77 -2.59
C THR A 248 13.21 10.35 -4.04
N GLU A 249 13.88 9.21 -4.25
CA GLU A 249 14.09 8.64 -5.58
C GLU A 249 12.75 8.28 -6.25
N TYR A 250 11.82 7.69 -5.52
CA TYR A 250 10.46 7.45 -6.01
C TYR A 250 9.77 8.77 -6.42
N LEU A 251 9.83 9.81 -5.59
CA LEU A 251 9.25 11.12 -5.90
C LEU A 251 9.88 11.76 -7.15
N LYS A 252 11.19 11.64 -7.33
CA LYS A 252 11.90 12.09 -8.55
C LYS A 252 11.39 11.35 -9.78
N GLN A 253 11.33 10.01 -9.72
CA GLN A 253 10.87 9.18 -10.83
C GLN A 253 9.43 9.50 -11.26
N GLN A 254 8.56 9.87 -10.32
CA GLN A 254 7.17 10.24 -10.59
C GLN A 254 6.96 11.73 -10.92
N GLY A 255 8.01 12.56 -10.88
CA GLY A 255 7.88 14.01 -11.07
C GLY A 255 7.07 14.71 -9.97
N LEU A 256 7.11 14.17 -8.75
CA LEU A 256 6.36 14.66 -7.59
C LEU A 256 7.17 15.60 -6.68
N CYS A 257 8.46 15.78 -6.93
CA CYS A 257 9.34 16.66 -6.15
C CYS A 257 8.88 18.12 -6.09
N ARG A 258 8.09 18.59 -7.07
CA ARG A 258 7.47 19.94 -7.08
C ARG A 258 6.28 20.09 -6.11
N ILE A 259 5.83 19.00 -5.50
CA ILE A 259 4.71 18.96 -4.54
C ILE A 259 5.25 18.53 -3.18
N ILE A 260 5.99 17.42 -3.16
CA ILE A 260 6.56 16.82 -1.95
C ILE A 260 8.07 17.02 -2.01
N GLY A 261 8.54 18.06 -1.33
CA GLY A 261 9.95 18.43 -1.32
C GLY A 261 10.72 17.70 -0.23
N ASN A 262 11.96 17.34 -0.53
CA ASN A 262 12.94 16.89 0.45
C ASN A 262 14.23 17.72 0.39
N THR A 263 14.09 19.04 0.32
CA THR A 263 15.22 19.98 0.22
C THR A 263 16.24 19.88 1.36
N GLY A 264 15.87 19.27 2.50
CA GLY A 264 16.77 19.04 3.63
C GLY A 264 17.82 17.97 3.36
N SER A 265 17.46 16.90 2.64
CA SER A 265 18.35 15.77 2.36
C SER A 265 18.75 15.67 0.88
N ASP A 266 17.95 16.23 -0.03
CA ASP A 266 18.19 16.26 -1.47
C ASP A 266 17.76 17.60 -2.09
N PRO A 267 18.71 18.50 -2.38
CA PRO A 267 18.41 19.84 -2.91
C PRO A 267 17.71 19.83 -4.27
N GLU A 268 17.79 18.74 -5.04
CA GLU A 268 17.17 18.64 -6.36
C GLU A 268 15.69 18.26 -6.29
N CYS A 269 15.21 17.81 -5.13
CA CYS A 269 13.81 17.44 -4.93
C CYS A 269 13.10 18.52 -4.11
N GLY A 270 12.78 19.66 -4.73
CA GLY A 270 11.93 20.68 -4.11
C GLY A 270 12.00 22.13 -4.63
N GLU A 271 10.95 22.92 -4.38
CA GLU A 271 10.79 24.36 -4.58
C GLU A 271 10.41 25.11 -3.27
N SER A 272 10.09 26.41 -3.34
CA SER A 272 9.93 27.29 -2.16
C SER A 272 8.67 27.02 -1.31
N ASP A 273 7.67 26.32 -1.86
CA ASP A 273 6.33 26.11 -1.28
C ASP A 273 6.03 24.63 -0.96
N ASP A 274 7.08 23.84 -0.74
CA ASP A 274 6.97 22.37 -0.65
C ASP A 274 6.43 21.82 0.67
N ILE A 275 5.89 20.61 0.58
CA ILE A 275 5.63 19.76 1.74
C ILE A 275 6.95 19.23 2.29
N LEU A 276 7.36 19.72 3.46
CA LEU A 276 8.52 19.19 4.17
C LEU A 276 8.16 17.91 4.93
N TRP A 277 9.00 16.89 4.82
CA TRP A 277 8.81 15.61 5.51
C TRP A 277 10.14 15.02 6.01
N GLU A 278 10.07 14.02 6.89
CA GLU A 278 11.22 13.29 7.43
C GLU A 278 10.85 11.84 7.76
N ILE A 279 11.80 10.91 7.65
CA ILE A 279 11.64 9.53 8.15
C ILE A 279 12.42 9.35 9.46
N VAL A 280 11.76 8.85 10.50
CA VAL A 280 12.36 8.62 11.82
C VAL A 280 12.15 7.18 12.27
N ASN A 281 13.23 6.39 12.29
CA ASN A 281 13.29 5.06 12.93
C ASN A 281 12.19 4.06 12.49
N LEU A 282 12.03 3.88 11.18
CA LEU A 282 11.15 2.82 10.66
C LEU A 282 11.61 1.45 11.14
N LYS A 283 10.70 0.71 11.79
CA LYS A 283 10.97 -0.66 12.20
C LYS A 283 10.74 -1.64 11.03
N PRO A 284 11.63 -2.64 10.83
CA PRO A 284 11.58 -3.61 9.72
C PRO A 284 10.25 -4.39 9.57
N ASP A 285 9.49 -4.43 10.65
CA ASP A 285 8.35 -5.32 10.89
C ASP A 285 7.22 -4.58 11.65
N GLY A 286 7.22 -3.24 11.56
CA GLY A 286 6.29 -2.36 12.26
C GLY A 286 5.20 -1.76 11.40
N SER A 287 4.21 -1.16 12.07
CA SER A 287 3.31 -0.19 11.45
C SER A 287 4.02 1.13 11.22
N VAL A 288 3.82 1.75 10.05
CA VAL A 288 4.32 3.09 9.74
C VAL A 288 3.26 4.12 10.14
N LEU A 289 3.59 4.98 11.10
CA LEU A 289 2.77 6.12 11.50
C LEU A 289 3.16 7.34 10.67
N ILE A 290 2.16 8.01 10.11
CA ILE A 290 2.32 9.27 9.38
C ILE A 290 1.59 10.36 10.17
N GLU A 291 2.32 11.38 10.58
CA GLU A 291 1.80 12.47 11.39
C GLU A 291 2.32 13.85 10.97
N PHE A 292 1.50 14.88 11.14
CA PHE A 292 1.94 16.26 11.03
C PHE A 292 2.45 16.74 12.39
N VAL A 293 3.68 17.24 12.41
CA VAL A 293 4.36 17.73 13.62
C VAL A 293 4.34 19.26 13.60
N ASN A 294 3.46 19.85 14.40
CA ASN A 294 3.25 21.31 14.41
C ASN A 294 4.49 22.13 14.81
N SER A 295 5.35 21.60 15.69
CA SER A 295 6.55 22.33 16.13
C SER A 295 7.56 22.55 15.01
N THR A 296 7.66 21.61 14.07
CA THR A 296 8.57 21.68 12.92
C THR A 296 7.87 22.03 11.62
N LYS A 297 6.53 22.00 11.62
CA LYS A 297 5.69 22.15 10.42
C LYS A 297 6.00 21.11 9.33
N LYS A 298 6.46 19.93 9.73
CA LYS A 298 6.80 18.81 8.83
C LYS A 298 5.85 17.63 8.98
N ILE A 299 5.79 16.80 7.95
CA ILE A 299 5.20 15.47 8.02
C ILE A 299 6.27 14.48 8.48
N ARG A 300 6.04 13.78 9.58
CA ARG A 300 6.92 12.72 10.08
C ARG A 300 6.36 11.36 9.71
N VAL A 301 7.25 10.48 9.26
CA VAL A 301 7.00 9.07 8.97
C VAL A 301 7.83 8.23 9.94
N SER A 302 7.20 7.42 10.80
CA SER A 302 7.89 6.66 11.87
C SER A 302 7.30 5.29 12.13
#